data_AF-A0A2Z6LVT3-F1
#
_entry.id   AF-A0A2Z6LVT3-F1
#
_cell.length_a   1.000
_cell.length_b   1.000
_cell.length_c   1.000
_cell.angle_alpha   90.00
_cell.angle_beta   90.00
_cell.angle_gamma   90.00
#
_symmetry.space_group_name_H-M   'P 1'
#
loop_
_entity.id
_entity.type
_entity.pdbx_description
1 polymer ?
#
loop_
_entity_poly.entity_id
_entity_poly.type
_entity_poly.pdbx_seq_one_letter_code
_entity_poly.pdbx_strand_id
1 'polypeptide(L)'
;MAMDYPPEKLHVYVSDDGGSSITLNGMKEAWKFVKWWIPFCTRYRILCRCPEAYFSDSENDSDDLTENVEFIAAKRTIKVIQESSSGEKEQVKLPLLVYVSREKRPSHPHHFKAGALNALYRVSAVISNSPYTLVLDCDMFCSEPASARQAMCFHLDPKLSTSLAFVQFPQKFHNISKNDIYDSQHRSAYKVLWQGMDGLDGPLLSGTGFYIKRESLYRNYKIKDTDFELQEYVGTSNEFIKSLKQNSSPIVNVGFLYGTVCEDVHTGIMLNCNGWNSVYCDPPKPQFLGNSATNLNDLLIQGTRWSSGLLESGLIKICPLLKCPLRMSLLFVYFLEFLCTLR
;
A
#
# COMPACT_ATOMS: atom_id res chain seq x y z
N MET A 1 -3.38 -1.36 -11.82
CA MET A 1 -3.72 -0.54 -13.02
C MET A 1 -5.18 -0.64 -13.42
N ALA A 2 -5.82 -1.82 -13.37
CA ALA A 2 -7.23 -1.99 -13.75
C ALA A 2 -8.23 -1.69 -12.61
N MET A 3 -7.97 -0.67 -11.78
CA MET A 3 -8.91 -0.25 -10.73
C MET A 3 -10.08 0.53 -11.36
N ASP A 4 -11.23 0.54 -10.69
CA ASP A 4 -12.39 1.36 -11.09
C ASP A 4 -12.17 2.80 -10.65
N TYR A 5 -11.26 3.49 -11.37
CA TYR A 5 -10.89 4.87 -11.12
C TYR A 5 -10.49 5.55 -12.44
N PRO A 6 -10.70 6.88 -12.60
CA PRO A 6 -10.36 7.57 -13.84
C PRO A 6 -8.87 7.39 -14.20
N PRO A 7 -8.54 6.94 -15.44
CA PRO A 7 -7.17 6.61 -15.82
C PRO A 7 -6.17 7.77 -15.65
N GLU A 8 -6.60 9.02 -15.88
CA GLU A 8 -5.77 10.21 -15.67
C GLU A 8 -5.48 10.55 -14.21
N LYS A 9 -6.24 9.99 -13.27
CA LYS A 9 -6.05 10.18 -11.83
C LYS A 9 -5.30 9.02 -11.18
N LEU A 10 -5.07 7.94 -11.94
CA LEU A 10 -4.38 6.75 -11.47
C LEU A 10 -2.95 6.74 -12.02
N HIS A 11 -1.98 6.66 -11.12
CA HIS A 11 -0.57 6.50 -11.45
C HIS A 11 -0.02 5.32 -10.67
N VAL A 12 0.77 4.48 -11.32
CA VAL A 12 1.37 3.28 -10.72
C VAL A 12 2.89 3.44 -10.71
N TYR A 13 3.46 3.28 -9.53
CA TYR A 13 4.90 3.37 -9.31
C TYR A 13 5.40 2.01 -8.82
N VAL A 14 6.39 1.45 -9.52
CA VAL A 14 7.03 0.18 -9.16
C VAL A 14 8.45 0.47 -8.70
N SER A 15 8.77 0.12 -7.46
CA SER A 15 10.14 0.21 -6.93
C SER A 15 10.83 -1.14 -7.08
N ASP A 16 12.05 -1.12 -7.62
CA ASP A 16 12.92 -2.28 -7.67
C ASP A 16 14.28 -1.98 -7.04
N ASP A 17 14.45 -2.48 -5.81
CA ASP A 17 15.71 -2.38 -5.09
C ASP A 17 16.80 -3.26 -5.71
N GLY A 18 16.46 -4.34 -6.41
CA GLY A 18 17.45 -5.18 -7.08
C GLY A 18 18.04 -4.53 -8.33
N GLY A 19 17.30 -3.60 -8.95
CA GLY A 19 17.68 -3.01 -10.24
C GLY A 19 17.82 -4.07 -11.33
N SER A 20 16.98 -5.11 -11.28
CA SER A 20 17.12 -6.30 -12.12
C SER A 20 16.55 -6.05 -13.51
N SER A 21 17.33 -6.42 -14.54
CA SER A 21 16.86 -6.37 -15.93
C SER A 21 15.63 -7.27 -16.15
N ILE A 22 15.50 -8.36 -15.39
CA ILE A 22 14.35 -9.27 -15.46
C ILE A 22 13.09 -8.55 -15.00
N THR A 23 13.14 -7.84 -13.87
CA THR A 23 11.99 -7.06 -13.35
C THR A 23 11.58 -5.97 -14.33
N LEU A 24 12.56 -5.23 -14.88
CA LEU A 24 12.30 -4.19 -15.87
C LEU A 24 11.66 -4.77 -17.15
N ASN A 25 12.17 -5.89 -17.66
CA ASN A 25 11.62 -6.55 -18.84
C ASN A 25 10.23 -7.13 -18.58
N GLY A 26 10.02 -7.78 -17.43
CA GLY A 26 8.70 -8.26 -17.01
C GLY A 26 7.67 -7.13 -16.95
N MET A 27 8.07 -5.96 -16.45
CA MET A 27 7.22 -4.78 -16.43
C MET A 27 6.89 -4.23 -17.83
N LYS A 28 7.84 -4.29 -18.79
CA LYS A 28 7.59 -3.90 -20.18
C LYS A 28 6.61 -4.85 -20.86
N GLU A 29 6.74 -6.15 -20.65
CA GLU A 29 5.79 -7.14 -21.19
C GLU A 29 4.41 -7.00 -20.53
N ALA A 30 4.37 -6.80 -19.20
CA ALA A 30 3.14 -6.48 -18.49
C ALA A 30 2.47 -5.23 -19.07
N TRP A 31 3.23 -4.16 -19.34
CA TRP A 31 2.72 -2.93 -19.96
C TRP A 31 2.08 -3.17 -21.34
N LYS A 32 2.66 -4.06 -22.17
CA LYS A 32 2.05 -4.45 -23.44
C LYS A 32 0.73 -5.20 -23.21
N PHE A 33 0.70 -6.11 -22.24
CA PHE A 33 -0.49 -6.88 -21.91
C PHE A 33 -1.65 -6.02 -21.37
N VAL A 34 -1.38 -4.99 -20.56
CA VAL A 34 -2.45 -4.17 -19.97
C VAL A 34 -3.32 -3.44 -21.01
N LYS A 35 -2.79 -3.19 -22.22
CA LYS A 35 -3.55 -2.62 -23.36
C LYS A 35 -4.72 -3.51 -23.77
N TRP A 36 -4.64 -4.81 -23.49
CA TRP A 36 -5.67 -5.80 -23.75
C TRP A 36 -6.51 -6.06 -22.51
N TRP A 37 -5.82 -6.20 -21.37
CA TRP A 37 -6.46 -6.54 -20.10
C TRP A 37 -7.44 -5.47 -19.61
N ILE A 38 -7.05 -4.19 -19.58
CA ILE A 38 -7.91 -3.12 -19.06
C ILE A 38 -9.22 -3.00 -19.85
N PRO A 39 -9.22 -2.89 -21.19
CA PRO A 39 -10.47 -2.82 -21.95
C PRO A 39 -11.38 -4.03 -21.76
N PHE A 40 -10.81 -5.24 -21.68
CA PHE A 40 -11.57 -6.46 -21.38
C PHE A 40 -12.23 -6.38 -20.01
N CYS A 41 -11.43 -6.04 -19.01
CA CYS A 41 -11.84 -5.81 -17.63
C CYS A 41 -12.97 -4.77 -17.50
N THR A 42 -12.87 -3.65 -18.22
CA THR A 42 -13.86 -2.57 -18.19
C THR A 42 -15.13 -2.95 -18.96
N ARG A 43 -15.01 -3.52 -20.16
CA ARG A 43 -16.13 -3.88 -21.05
C ARG A 43 -17.05 -4.90 -20.39
N TYR A 44 -16.48 -5.94 -19.79
CA TYR A 44 -17.23 -7.04 -19.20
C TYR A 44 -17.36 -6.94 -17.68
N ARG A 45 -16.97 -5.80 -17.08
CA ARG A 45 -17.07 -5.54 -15.63
C ARG A 45 -16.47 -6.65 -14.76
N ILE A 46 -15.36 -7.23 -15.21
CA ILE A 46 -14.65 -8.30 -14.49
C ILE A 46 -14.26 -7.81 -13.11
N LEU A 47 -14.56 -8.56 -12.05
CA LEU A 47 -14.23 -8.16 -10.69
C LEU A 47 -12.76 -8.41 -10.36
N CYS A 48 -12.30 -9.65 -10.57
CA CYS A 48 -10.90 -10.03 -10.35
C CYS A 48 -9.95 -9.30 -11.32
N ARG A 49 -9.10 -8.42 -10.80
CA ARG A 49 -8.18 -7.61 -11.63
C ARG A 49 -6.80 -8.24 -11.83
N CYS A 50 -6.51 -9.32 -11.11
CA CYS A 50 -5.30 -10.12 -11.29
C CYS A 50 -5.56 -11.17 -12.39
N PRO A 51 -4.86 -11.13 -13.53
CA PRO A 51 -5.09 -12.07 -14.63
C PRO A 51 -4.87 -13.53 -14.20
N GLU A 52 -3.80 -13.80 -13.46
CA GLU A 52 -3.48 -15.16 -13.00
C GLU A 52 -4.60 -15.73 -12.10
N ALA A 53 -5.05 -14.95 -11.10
CA ALA A 53 -6.15 -15.35 -10.23
C ALA A 53 -7.49 -15.44 -10.97
N TYR A 54 -7.73 -14.58 -11.97
CA TYR A 54 -8.94 -14.61 -12.78
C TYR A 54 -9.04 -15.92 -13.59
N PHE A 55 -7.95 -16.36 -14.21
CA PHE A 55 -7.94 -17.56 -15.04
C PHE A 55 -7.76 -18.87 -14.26
N SER A 56 -7.34 -18.82 -12.99
CA SER A 56 -7.21 -20.02 -12.15
C SER A 56 -8.54 -20.50 -11.56
N ASP A 57 -9.54 -19.62 -11.46
CA ASP A 57 -10.83 -19.91 -10.82
C ASP A 57 -11.97 -19.74 -11.82
N SER A 58 -12.73 -20.82 -12.03
CA SER A 58 -13.85 -20.89 -12.95
C SER A 58 -15.08 -20.10 -12.51
N GLU A 59 -15.18 -19.71 -11.23
CA GLU A 59 -16.33 -18.99 -10.66
C GLU A 59 -16.25 -17.46 -10.80
N ASN A 60 -15.20 -16.93 -11.44
CA ASN A 60 -15.02 -15.48 -11.60
C ASN A 60 -15.93 -14.83 -12.66
N ASP A 61 -16.61 -15.63 -13.48
CA ASP A 61 -17.55 -15.13 -14.50
C ASP A 61 -18.97 -15.16 -13.93
N SER A 62 -19.75 -14.08 -14.15
CA SER A 62 -21.19 -14.13 -13.87
C SER A 62 -21.89 -15.05 -14.87
N ASP A 63 -22.93 -15.77 -14.43
CA ASP A 63 -23.72 -16.69 -15.26
C ASP A 63 -24.12 -16.08 -16.61
N ASP A 64 -24.60 -14.82 -16.62
CA ASP A 64 -24.99 -14.07 -17.83
C ASP A 64 -23.85 -13.88 -18.86
N LEU A 65 -22.59 -13.85 -18.43
CA LEU A 65 -21.44 -13.70 -19.32
C LEU A 65 -21.07 -15.04 -19.96
N THR A 66 -21.33 -16.15 -19.29
CA THR A 66 -20.93 -17.49 -19.77
C THR A 66 -21.68 -17.92 -21.03
N GLU A 67 -22.84 -17.32 -21.32
CA GLU A 67 -23.61 -17.54 -22.55
C GLU A 67 -23.27 -16.55 -23.68
N ASN A 68 -22.53 -15.48 -23.38
CA ASN A 68 -22.20 -14.44 -24.34
C ASN A 68 -21.04 -14.89 -25.25
N VAL A 69 -21.34 -15.15 -26.52
CA VAL A 69 -20.36 -15.61 -27.53
C VAL A 69 -19.20 -14.64 -27.73
N GLU A 70 -19.48 -13.32 -27.74
CA GLU A 70 -18.43 -12.31 -27.88
C GLU A 70 -17.50 -12.30 -26.67
N PHE A 71 -18.06 -12.45 -25.46
CA PHE A 71 -17.29 -12.59 -24.23
C PHE A 71 -16.40 -13.83 -24.26
N ILE A 72 -16.94 -15.00 -24.62
CA ILE A 72 -16.17 -16.25 -24.70
C ILE A 72 -15.00 -16.09 -25.68
N ALA A 73 -15.24 -15.52 -26.87
CA ALA A 73 -14.20 -15.27 -27.86
C ALA A 73 -13.14 -14.28 -27.35
N ALA A 74 -13.56 -13.19 -26.70
CA ALA A 74 -12.66 -12.22 -26.10
C ALA A 74 -11.82 -12.83 -24.97
N LYS A 75 -12.43 -13.62 -24.07
CA LYS A 75 -11.75 -14.32 -22.97
C LYS A 75 -10.69 -15.27 -23.49
N ARG A 76 -11.00 -16.08 -24.51
CA ARG A 76 -10.03 -16.96 -25.18
C ARG A 76 -8.86 -16.18 -25.78
N THR A 77 -9.16 -15.05 -26.44
CA THR A 77 -8.12 -14.18 -27.02
C THR A 77 -7.20 -13.62 -25.95
N ILE A 78 -7.76 -13.11 -24.84
CA ILE A 78 -6.95 -12.58 -23.71
C ILE A 78 -6.06 -13.68 -23.12
N LYS A 79 -6.59 -14.90 -22.95
CA LYS A 79 -5.81 -16.03 -22.45
C LYS A 79 -4.61 -16.34 -23.35
N VAL A 80 -4.80 -16.37 -24.67
CA VAL A 80 -3.71 -16.56 -25.64
C VAL A 80 -2.70 -15.42 -25.62
N ILE A 81 -3.15 -14.17 -25.50
CA ILE A 81 -2.25 -13.00 -25.45
C ILE A 81 -1.43 -12.99 -24.16
N GLN A 82 -2.01 -13.40 -23.04
CA GLN A 82 -1.28 -13.59 -21.78
C GLN A 82 -0.11 -14.58 -21.94
N GLU A 83 -0.28 -15.58 -22.80
CA GLU A 83 0.72 -16.62 -23.07
C GLU A 83 1.74 -16.23 -24.17
N SER A 84 1.41 -15.30 -25.07
CA SER A 84 2.17 -15.03 -26.31
C SER A 84 2.68 -13.58 -26.48
N SER A 85 2.34 -12.65 -25.58
CA SER A 85 2.83 -11.25 -25.53
C SER A 85 2.78 -10.48 -26.87
N SER A 86 1.89 -10.85 -27.79
CA SER A 86 1.82 -10.26 -29.13
C SER A 86 0.42 -9.75 -29.46
N GLY A 87 0.36 -8.53 -30.00
CA GLY A 87 -0.86 -7.88 -30.43
C GLY A 87 -0.79 -6.36 -30.27
N GLU A 88 -0.93 -5.64 -31.37
CA GLU A 88 -1.18 -4.19 -31.35
C GLU A 88 -2.69 -3.92 -31.33
N LYS A 89 -3.13 -3.05 -30.42
CA LYS A 89 -4.50 -2.56 -30.36
C LYS A 89 -4.54 -1.07 -30.05
N GLU A 90 -5.71 -0.51 -30.32
CA GLU A 90 -6.18 0.87 -30.22
C GLU A 90 -5.66 1.69 -29.04
N GLN A 91 -5.74 3.00 -29.23
CA GLN A 91 -5.26 4.06 -28.34
C GLN A 91 -6.11 4.17 -27.06
N VAL A 92 -5.96 3.22 -26.15
CA VAL A 92 -6.61 3.23 -24.83
C VAL A 92 -5.87 4.20 -23.91
N LYS A 93 -6.60 5.08 -23.24
CA LYS A 93 -6.04 5.95 -22.20
C LYS A 93 -5.68 5.09 -20.99
N LEU A 94 -4.38 4.87 -20.79
CA LEU A 94 -3.85 4.05 -19.70
C LEU A 94 -3.35 4.91 -18.53
N PRO A 95 -3.45 4.40 -17.29
CA PRO A 95 -2.72 4.96 -16.15
C PRO A 95 -1.24 5.09 -16.44
N LEU A 96 -0.61 6.15 -15.92
CA LEU A 96 0.86 6.29 -15.98
C LEU A 96 1.51 5.15 -15.21
N LEU A 97 2.52 4.52 -15.80
CA LEU A 97 3.34 3.50 -15.14
C LEU A 97 4.79 3.98 -15.06
N VAL A 98 5.36 4.05 -13.85
CA VAL A 98 6.71 4.52 -13.60
C VAL A 98 7.52 3.43 -12.91
N TYR A 99 8.62 3.00 -13.52
CA TYR A 99 9.61 2.14 -12.90
C TYR A 99 10.67 3.02 -12.23
N VAL A 100 11.01 2.74 -10.97
CA VAL A 100 12.14 3.39 -10.31
C VAL A 100 13.00 2.35 -9.62
N SER A 101 14.28 2.37 -9.95
CA SER A 101 15.31 1.69 -9.20
C SER A 101 16.20 2.75 -8.57
N ARG A 102 16.37 2.66 -7.25
CA ARG A 102 17.19 3.62 -6.50
C ARG A 102 18.64 3.17 -6.50
N GLU A 103 19.53 4.15 -6.55
CA GLU A 103 20.96 3.89 -6.40
C GLU A 103 21.27 3.29 -5.03
N LYS A 104 22.09 2.24 -5.01
CA LYS A 104 22.63 1.64 -3.77
C LYS A 104 24.14 1.52 -3.87
N ARG A 105 24.83 1.78 -2.76
CA ARG A 105 26.28 1.66 -2.65
C ARG A 105 26.64 0.83 -1.42
N PRO A 106 27.66 -0.04 -1.46
CA PRO A 106 28.06 -0.83 -0.29
C PRO A 106 28.38 0.00 0.95
N SER A 107 28.93 1.20 0.77
CA SER A 107 29.29 2.12 1.86
C SER A 107 28.11 2.91 2.43
N HIS A 108 26.91 2.77 1.88
CA HIS A 108 25.74 3.55 2.27
C HIS A 108 24.63 2.60 2.73
N PRO A 109 24.27 2.62 4.04
CA PRO A 109 23.18 1.80 4.53
C PRO A 109 21.87 2.23 3.85
N HIS A 110 21.04 1.25 3.51
CA HIS A 110 19.74 1.48 2.92
C HIS A 110 18.62 1.02 3.86
N HIS A 111 17.56 1.81 4.00
CA HIS A 111 16.46 1.56 4.92
C HIS A 111 15.38 0.62 4.35
N PHE A 112 15.80 -0.47 3.69
CA PHE A 112 14.91 -1.49 3.10
C PHE A 112 13.62 -0.89 2.47
N LYS A 113 12.44 -1.38 2.87
CA LYS A 113 11.13 -0.99 2.34
C LYS A 113 10.79 0.48 2.65
N ALA A 114 10.99 0.96 3.88
CA ALA A 114 10.84 2.39 4.22
C ALA A 114 11.60 3.32 3.26
N GLY A 115 12.86 2.99 2.97
CA GLY A 115 13.70 3.79 2.08
C GLY A 115 13.24 3.75 0.62
N ALA A 116 12.70 2.62 0.17
CA ALA A 116 12.10 2.47 -1.16
C ALA A 116 10.81 3.29 -1.27
N LEU A 117 9.92 3.18 -0.28
CA LEU A 117 8.68 3.97 -0.20
C LEU A 117 8.96 5.47 -0.18
N ASN A 118 9.97 5.91 0.57
CA ASN A 118 10.37 7.32 0.60
C ASN A 118 10.98 7.79 -0.72
N ALA A 119 11.71 6.94 -1.44
CA ALA A 119 12.18 7.26 -2.78
C ALA A 119 11.01 7.41 -3.77
N LEU A 120 10.04 6.48 -3.76
CA LEU A 120 8.82 6.57 -4.56
C LEU A 120 8.00 7.81 -4.20
N TYR A 121 7.90 8.15 -2.90
CA TYR A 121 7.19 9.32 -2.44
C TYR A 121 7.79 10.61 -3.02
N ARG A 122 9.12 10.72 -3.07
CA ARG A 122 9.82 11.86 -3.66
C ARG A 122 9.68 11.92 -5.18
N VAL A 123 9.86 10.80 -5.87
CA VAL A 123 9.70 10.71 -7.33
C VAL A 123 8.27 11.05 -7.75
N SER A 124 7.27 10.48 -7.06
CA SER A 124 5.85 10.76 -7.35
C SER A 124 5.46 12.21 -7.09
N ALA A 125 6.09 12.91 -6.14
CA ALA A 125 5.84 14.33 -5.92
C ALA A 125 6.22 15.20 -7.13
N VAL A 126 7.25 14.82 -7.90
CA VAL A 126 7.65 15.54 -9.12
C VAL A 126 6.77 15.15 -10.31
N ILE A 127 6.45 13.86 -10.44
CA ILE A 127 5.82 13.34 -11.65
C ILE A 127 4.30 13.54 -11.66
N SER A 128 3.61 13.19 -10.58
CA SER A 128 2.14 13.23 -10.51
C SER A 128 1.56 14.01 -9.33
N ASN A 129 2.36 14.28 -8.31
CA ASN A 129 2.00 14.97 -7.07
C ASN A 129 0.65 14.53 -6.47
N SER A 130 0.38 13.22 -6.49
CA SER A 130 -0.94 12.70 -6.11
C SER A 130 -1.16 12.86 -4.60
N PRO A 131 -2.32 13.42 -4.15
CA PRO A 131 -2.57 13.69 -2.73
C PRO A 131 -2.84 12.44 -1.89
N TYR A 132 -3.16 11.32 -2.54
CA TYR A 132 -3.38 10.03 -1.89
C TYR A 132 -2.51 8.96 -2.56
N THR A 133 -1.99 8.04 -1.76
CA THR A 133 -1.11 6.96 -2.23
C THR A 133 -1.62 5.63 -1.69
N LEU A 134 -1.86 4.67 -2.59
CA LEU A 134 -2.03 3.26 -2.22
C LEU A 134 -0.65 2.62 -2.06
N VAL A 135 -0.40 1.98 -0.93
CA VAL A 135 0.78 1.13 -0.73
C VAL A 135 0.35 -0.33 -0.78
N LEU A 136 1.02 -1.11 -1.63
CA LEU A 136 0.72 -2.52 -1.84
C LEU A 136 2.03 -3.29 -2.03
N ASP A 137 2.16 -4.41 -1.32
CA ASP A 137 3.27 -5.35 -1.48
C ASP A 137 3.11 -6.22 -2.73
N CYS A 138 4.23 -6.81 -3.19
CA CYS A 138 4.27 -7.58 -4.44
C CYS A 138 3.52 -8.92 -4.37
N ASP A 139 3.31 -9.44 -3.16
CA ASP A 139 2.53 -10.65 -2.88
C ASP A 139 1.04 -10.36 -2.68
N MET A 140 0.62 -9.09 -2.79
CA MET A 140 -0.77 -8.65 -2.68
C MET A 140 -1.28 -8.13 -4.03
N PHE A 141 -2.51 -8.49 -4.40
CA PHE A 141 -3.19 -7.99 -5.59
C PHE A 141 -4.58 -7.45 -5.25
N CYS A 142 -5.09 -6.56 -6.11
CA CYS A 142 -6.46 -6.07 -6.01
C CYS A 142 -7.42 -7.14 -6.52
N SER A 143 -8.17 -7.76 -5.61
CA SER A 143 -9.21 -8.75 -5.94
C SER A 143 -10.48 -8.09 -6.47
N GLU A 144 -10.76 -6.87 -6.03
CA GLU A 144 -11.90 -6.06 -6.47
C GLU A 144 -11.43 -4.67 -6.90
N PRO A 145 -12.07 -4.02 -7.88
CA PRO A 145 -11.63 -2.75 -8.42
C PRO A 145 -12.01 -1.52 -7.59
N ALA A 146 -12.91 -1.68 -6.61
CA ALA A 146 -13.61 -0.57 -5.97
C ALA A 146 -12.81 0.09 -4.82
N SER A 147 -11.68 -0.50 -4.41
CA SER A 147 -10.93 -0.09 -3.22
C SER A 147 -10.55 1.40 -3.22
N ALA A 148 -10.16 1.94 -4.38
CA ALA A 148 -9.83 3.36 -4.51
C ALA A 148 -11.05 4.25 -4.22
N ARG A 149 -12.21 3.95 -4.81
CA ARG A 149 -13.45 4.70 -4.58
C ARG A 149 -13.91 4.59 -3.13
N GLN A 150 -13.83 3.39 -2.55
CA GLN A 150 -14.18 3.15 -1.14
C GLN A 150 -13.30 3.98 -0.20
N ALA A 151 -11.98 4.00 -0.41
CA ALA A 151 -11.08 4.83 0.38
C ALA A 151 -11.37 6.33 0.23
N MET A 152 -11.69 6.77 -1.00
CA MET A 152 -12.02 8.18 -1.25
C MET A 152 -13.30 8.62 -0.54
N CYS A 153 -14.26 7.72 -0.27
CA CYS A 153 -15.44 8.07 0.53
C CYS A 153 -15.08 8.63 1.91
N PHE A 154 -14.01 8.11 2.54
CA PHE A 154 -13.54 8.60 3.85
C PHE A 154 -12.64 9.83 3.70
N HIS A 155 -11.71 9.80 2.75
CA HIS A 155 -10.75 10.89 2.53
C HIS A 155 -11.38 12.19 2.03
N LEU A 156 -12.55 12.11 1.40
CA LEU A 156 -13.31 13.25 0.89
C LEU A 156 -14.49 13.64 1.78
N ASP A 157 -14.73 12.90 2.88
CA ASP A 157 -15.75 13.28 3.85
C ASP A 157 -15.32 14.55 4.60
N PRO A 158 -16.11 15.65 4.60
CA PRO A 158 -15.70 16.91 5.21
C PRO A 158 -15.42 16.83 6.71
N LYS A 159 -16.03 15.88 7.42
CA LYS A 159 -15.85 15.74 8.87
C LYS A 159 -14.60 14.93 9.19
N LEU A 160 -14.39 13.81 8.49
CA LEU A 160 -13.26 12.91 8.73
C LEU A 160 -11.97 13.39 8.09
N SER A 161 -12.03 13.99 6.89
CA SER A 161 -10.83 14.29 6.09
C SER A 161 -9.79 15.10 6.86
N THR A 162 -10.21 16.12 7.61
CA THR A 162 -9.29 17.05 8.30
C THR A 162 -8.34 16.39 9.31
N SER A 163 -8.72 15.24 9.85
CA SER A 163 -7.93 14.46 10.81
C SER A 163 -7.50 13.09 10.27
N LEU A 164 -7.95 12.68 9.08
CA LEU A 164 -7.69 11.34 8.53
C LEU A 164 -6.34 11.24 7.81
N ALA A 165 -5.45 10.39 8.34
CA ALA A 165 -4.18 10.07 7.70
C ALA A 165 -4.34 8.96 6.66
N PHE A 166 -4.97 7.83 7.01
CA PHE A 166 -5.06 6.69 6.11
C PHE A 166 -6.30 5.82 6.33
N VAL A 167 -6.69 5.12 5.26
CA VAL A 167 -7.70 4.06 5.27
C VAL A 167 -6.98 2.72 5.08
N GLN A 168 -7.04 1.85 6.08
CA GLN A 168 -6.45 0.51 6.09
C GLN A 168 -7.51 -0.51 5.69
N PHE A 169 -7.19 -1.35 4.71
CA PHE A 169 -7.99 -2.54 4.39
C PHE A 169 -7.42 -3.78 5.10
N PRO A 170 -8.25 -4.80 5.39
CA PRO A 170 -7.79 -6.07 5.93
C PRO A 170 -6.80 -6.75 4.99
N GLN A 171 -5.72 -7.31 5.55
CA GLN A 171 -4.90 -8.28 4.83
C GLN A 171 -5.57 -9.63 4.91
N LYS A 172 -5.98 -10.16 3.75
CA LYS A 172 -6.59 -11.48 3.62
C LYS A 172 -5.76 -12.30 2.62
N PHE A 173 -5.64 -13.60 2.86
CA PHE A 173 -4.85 -14.49 2.03
C PHE A 173 -5.73 -15.59 1.42
N HIS A 174 -5.45 -15.97 0.18
CA HIS A 174 -6.26 -16.95 -0.55
C HIS A 174 -5.70 -18.37 -0.49
N ASN A 175 -4.41 -18.54 -0.20
CA ASN A 175 -3.69 -19.80 -0.18
C ASN A 175 -3.70 -20.50 1.20
N ILE A 176 -4.78 -20.32 1.98
CA ILE A 176 -4.87 -20.81 3.36
C ILE A 176 -5.47 -22.22 3.41
N SER A 177 -4.80 -23.12 4.13
CA SER A 177 -5.30 -24.46 4.41
C SER A 177 -6.61 -24.44 5.20
N LYS A 178 -7.51 -25.39 4.93
CA LYS A 178 -8.77 -25.56 5.68
C LYS A 178 -8.56 -25.72 7.20
N ASN A 179 -7.43 -26.32 7.60
CA ASN A 179 -7.10 -26.51 9.01
C ASN A 179 -6.41 -25.28 9.64
N ASP A 180 -5.75 -24.46 8.82
CA ASP A 180 -5.08 -23.22 9.21
C ASP A 180 -4.32 -23.28 10.55
N ILE A 181 -3.49 -24.32 10.72
CA ILE A 181 -2.79 -24.62 11.98
C ILE A 181 -1.78 -23.54 12.41
N TYR A 182 -1.43 -22.64 11.49
CA TYR A 182 -0.49 -21.54 11.70
C TYR A 182 -1.19 -20.20 11.99
N ASP A 183 -2.53 -20.16 12.01
CA ASP A 183 -3.32 -18.91 12.02
C ASP A 183 -2.83 -17.90 10.96
N SER A 184 -2.65 -18.37 9.73
CA SER A 184 -2.20 -17.53 8.61
C SER A 184 -3.21 -16.44 8.24
N GLN A 185 -4.47 -16.58 8.69
CA GLN A 185 -5.47 -15.51 8.63
C GLN A 185 -5.17 -14.35 9.58
N HIS A 186 -4.26 -14.53 10.55
CA HIS A 186 -3.98 -13.59 11.63
C HIS A 186 -5.26 -13.03 12.26
N ARG A 187 -6.18 -13.93 12.66
CA ARG A 187 -7.55 -13.57 13.06
C ARG A 187 -7.55 -12.57 14.21
N SER A 188 -6.63 -12.72 15.16
CA SER A 188 -6.48 -11.79 16.29
C SER A 188 -6.22 -10.36 15.79
N ALA A 189 -5.30 -10.15 14.85
CA ALA A 189 -4.96 -8.83 14.35
C ALA A 189 -6.09 -8.22 13.51
N TYR A 190 -6.48 -8.91 12.42
CA TYR A 190 -7.35 -8.32 11.41
C TYR A 190 -8.84 -8.44 11.71
N LYS A 191 -9.29 -9.45 12.45
CA LYS A 191 -10.73 -9.62 12.75
C LYS A 191 -11.14 -9.07 14.11
N VAL A 192 -10.20 -8.83 15.02
CA VAL A 192 -10.53 -8.42 16.39
C VAL A 192 -9.86 -7.09 16.73
N LEU A 193 -8.53 -7.03 16.70
CA LEU A 193 -7.79 -5.86 17.19
C LEU A 193 -8.03 -4.62 16.33
N TRP A 194 -7.89 -4.70 15.00
CA TRP A 194 -8.09 -3.55 14.12
C TRP A 194 -9.53 -3.05 14.08
N GLN A 195 -10.50 -3.96 14.10
CA GLN A 195 -11.91 -3.58 14.20
C GLN A 195 -12.21 -2.90 15.55
N GLY A 196 -11.65 -3.41 16.65
CA GLY A 196 -11.81 -2.80 17.98
C GLY A 196 -11.16 -1.41 18.07
N MET A 197 -9.96 -1.25 17.50
CA MET A 197 -9.26 0.03 17.46
C MET A 197 -9.93 1.06 16.55
N ASP A 198 -10.66 0.62 15.54
CA ASP A 198 -11.46 1.50 14.68
C ASP A 198 -12.59 2.23 15.44
N GLY A 199 -13.08 1.63 16.54
CA GLY A 199 -14.00 2.29 17.46
C GLY A 199 -13.37 3.39 18.32
N LEU A 200 -12.05 3.58 18.24
CA LEU A 200 -11.30 4.63 18.93
C LEU A 200 -10.76 5.63 17.90
N ASP A 201 -9.46 5.60 17.60
CA ASP A 201 -8.79 6.53 16.69
C ASP A 201 -8.28 5.84 15.40
N GLY A 202 -8.73 4.60 15.15
CA GLY A 202 -8.39 3.82 13.97
C GLY A 202 -7.32 2.74 14.17
N PRO A 203 -7.14 1.84 13.19
CA PRO A 203 -6.13 0.78 13.25
C PRO A 203 -4.71 1.31 13.02
N LEU A 204 -3.70 0.52 13.40
CA LEU A 204 -2.31 0.81 13.02
C LEU A 204 -2.03 0.46 11.55
N LEU A 205 -1.09 1.19 10.97
CA LEU A 205 -0.63 1.00 9.60
C LEU A 205 0.08 -0.35 9.48
N SER A 206 -0.45 -1.24 8.65
CA SER A 206 -0.05 -2.66 8.60
C SER A 206 0.81 -3.02 7.39
N GLY A 207 1.56 -2.06 6.82
CA GLY A 207 2.55 -2.32 5.79
C GLY A 207 2.04 -2.50 4.36
N THR A 208 0.77 -2.88 4.14
CA THR A 208 0.17 -3.06 2.80
C THR A 208 -1.34 -2.82 2.82
N GLY A 209 -1.95 -2.61 1.65
CA GLY A 209 -3.40 -2.50 1.49
C GLY A 209 -3.99 -1.25 2.14
N PHE A 210 -3.29 -0.12 2.12
CA PHE A 210 -3.78 1.12 2.71
C PHE A 210 -3.64 2.32 1.77
N TYR A 211 -4.59 3.24 1.86
CA TYR A 211 -4.58 4.52 1.17
C TYR A 211 -4.21 5.62 2.15
N ILE A 212 -2.99 6.15 2.03
CA ILE A 212 -2.47 7.22 2.89
C ILE A 212 -2.54 8.58 2.21
N LYS A 213 -2.90 9.60 2.99
CA LYS A 213 -2.91 10.99 2.58
C LYS A 213 -1.50 11.56 2.63
N ARG A 214 -1.06 12.18 1.54
CA ARG A 214 0.30 12.71 1.34
C ARG A 214 0.70 13.69 2.44
N GLU A 215 -0.21 14.59 2.81
CA GLU A 215 0.03 15.62 3.82
C GLU A 215 0.30 15.03 5.21
N SER A 216 -0.28 13.86 5.52
CA SER A 216 -0.08 13.22 6.82
C SER A 216 1.35 12.74 7.04
N LEU A 217 2.09 12.47 5.95
CA LEU A 217 3.50 12.07 6.00
C LEU A 217 4.47 13.24 6.21
N TYR A 218 3.97 14.47 6.29
CA TYR A 218 4.73 15.61 6.79
C TYR A 218 4.67 15.58 8.32
N ARG A 219 5.80 15.31 9.01
CA ARG A 219 5.77 15.08 10.48
C ARG A 219 5.25 16.25 11.32
N ASN A 220 5.07 17.46 10.77
CA ASN A 220 4.52 18.59 11.51
C ASN A 220 3.15 19.00 10.96
N TYR A 221 2.08 18.56 11.62
CA TYR A 221 0.68 18.92 11.35
C TYR A 221 0.42 20.45 11.46
N LYS A 222 1.34 21.20 12.09
CA LYS A 222 1.19 22.64 12.33
C LYS A 222 1.69 23.54 11.20
N ILE A 223 2.19 23.01 10.08
CA ILE A 223 2.55 23.85 8.94
C ILE A 223 1.27 24.54 8.49
N LYS A 224 1.13 25.82 8.83
CA LYS A 224 0.08 26.66 8.26
C LYS A 224 0.50 26.85 6.82
N ASP A 225 -0.41 26.70 5.86
CA ASP A 225 -0.22 26.91 4.41
C ASP A 225 0.47 28.25 4.09
N THR A 226 1.75 28.32 4.37
CA THR A 226 2.63 29.45 4.16
C THR A 226 3.88 28.84 3.56
N ASP A 227 4.18 29.25 2.33
CA ASP A 227 5.24 28.66 1.51
C ASP A 227 6.61 28.68 2.21
N PHE A 228 6.82 29.64 3.13
CA PHE A 228 8.04 29.78 3.92
C PHE A 228 8.26 28.65 4.94
N GLU A 229 7.23 28.24 5.69
CA GLU A 229 7.34 27.14 6.69
C GLU A 229 7.54 25.79 5.99
N LEU A 230 6.91 25.60 4.83
CA LEU A 230 7.12 24.42 3.98
C LEU A 230 8.56 24.37 3.46
N GLN A 231 9.08 25.48 2.93
CA GLN A 231 10.43 25.53 2.35
C GLN A 231 11.53 25.23 3.38
N GLU A 232 11.38 25.67 4.63
CA GLU A 232 12.33 25.34 5.71
C GLU A 232 12.31 23.85 6.06
N TYR A 233 11.17 23.19 5.88
CA TYR A 233 10.95 21.80 6.29
C TYR A 233 11.21 20.77 5.18
N VAL A 234 10.76 21.05 3.96
CA VAL A 234 10.92 20.18 2.78
C VAL A 234 12.13 20.56 1.93
N GLY A 235 12.75 21.70 2.22
CA GLY A 235 13.80 22.29 1.38
C GLY A 235 13.22 23.01 0.15
N THR A 236 14.08 23.73 -0.56
CA THR A 236 13.72 24.37 -1.84
C THR A 236 13.40 23.31 -2.90
N SER A 237 12.63 23.68 -3.94
CA SER A 237 12.37 22.77 -5.08
C SER A 237 13.66 22.27 -5.74
N ASN A 238 14.71 23.09 -5.75
CA ASN A 238 16.03 22.71 -6.26
C ASN A 238 16.72 21.68 -5.36
N GLU A 239 16.65 21.83 -4.04
CA GLU A 239 17.16 20.84 -3.08
C GLU A 239 16.37 19.53 -3.15
N PHE A 240 15.04 19.61 -3.31
CA PHE A 240 14.18 18.47 -3.52
C PHE A 240 14.58 17.68 -4.78
N ILE A 241 14.74 18.37 -5.92
CA ILE A 241 15.20 17.76 -7.17
C ILE A 241 16.63 17.22 -7.02
N LYS A 242 17.51 17.90 -6.28
CA LYS A 242 18.87 17.43 -6.00
C LYS A 242 18.87 16.17 -5.15
N SER A 243 17.94 16.05 -4.19
CA SER A 243 17.74 14.84 -3.37
C SER A 243 17.29 13.61 -4.18
N LEU A 244 16.79 13.81 -5.41
CA LEU A 244 16.52 12.71 -6.34
C LEU A 244 17.80 12.20 -7.04
N LYS A 245 18.85 13.03 -7.13
CA LYS A 245 20.08 12.76 -7.90
C LYS A 245 21.30 12.45 -7.05
N GLN A 246 21.34 12.88 -5.79
CA GLN A 246 22.49 12.72 -4.89
C GLN A 246 22.05 12.21 -3.52
N ASN A 247 22.93 11.44 -2.86
CA ASN A 247 22.88 11.05 -1.43
C ASN A 247 23.00 12.26 -0.47
N SER A 248 22.43 13.40 -0.83
CA SER A 248 22.15 14.48 0.12
C SER A 248 21.25 13.92 1.22
N SER A 249 21.48 14.37 2.45
CA SER A 249 20.68 14.01 3.63
C SER A 249 19.21 13.93 3.24
N PRO A 250 18.49 12.83 3.59
CA PRO A 250 17.06 12.80 3.37
C PRO A 250 16.48 14.08 3.93
N ILE A 251 15.43 14.63 3.31
CA ILE A 251 14.58 15.59 4.00
C ILE A 251 14.10 14.83 5.23
N VAL A 252 14.77 15.05 6.36
CA VAL A 252 14.81 14.11 7.51
C VAL A 252 13.42 13.89 8.09
N ASN A 253 12.49 14.77 7.73
CA ASN A 253 11.20 14.94 8.37
C ASN A 253 9.98 14.68 7.45
N VAL A 254 10.16 14.02 6.30
CA VAL A 254 9.04 13.67 5.40
C VAL A 254 9.09 12.20 4.96
N GLY A 255 7.97 11.50 5.11
CA GLY A 255 7.78 10.12 4.67
C GLY A 255 7.71 9.09 5.80
N PHE A 256 7.83 7.82 5.42
CA PHE A 256 7.88 6.68 6.33
C PHE A 256 9.12 6.75 7.23
N LEU A 257 8.95 6.38 8.49
CA LEU A 257 10.00 6.48 9.49
C LEU A 257 11.05 5.38 9.32
N TYR A 258 12.27 5.66 9.79
CA TYR A 258 13.38 4.70 9.78
C TYR A 258 13.72 4.24 11.19
N GLY A 259 14.43 3.12 11.27
CA GLY A 259 15.15 2.71 12.48
C GLY A 259 14.52 1.55 13.23
N THR A 260 13.43 0.96 12.77
CA THR A 260 12.96 -0.33 13.28
C THR A 260 12.62 -1.24 12.11
N VAL A 261 12.59 -2.54 12.36
CA VAL A 261 12.17 -3.56 11.38
C VAL A 261 10.65 -3.59 11.14
N CYS A 262 9.87 -2.85 11.93
CA CYS A 262 8.44 -2.58 11.76
C CYS A 262 8.19 -1.09 11.51
N GLU A 263 8.79 -0.53 10.46
CA GLU A 263 8.70 0.89 10.14
C GLU A 263 7.26 1.39 9.92
N ASP A 264 6.39 0.49 9.49
CA ASP A 264 5.00 0.71 9.14
C ASP A 264 4.18 1.03 10.39
N VAL A 265 4.24 0.13 11.37
CA VAL A 265 3.61 0.31 12.68
C VAL A 265 4.18 1.55 13.37
N HIS A 266 5.50 1.73 13.32
CA HIS A 266 6.17 2.89 13.90
C HIS A 266 5.71 4.21 13.26
N THR A 267 5.57 4.24 11.94
CA THR A 267 5.01 5.39 11.20
C THR A 267 3.56 5.63 11.62
N GLY A 268 2.74 4.58 11.69
CA GLY A 268 1.34 4.65 12.13
C GLY A 268 1.20 5.27 13.53
N ILE A 269 1.94 4.77 14.52
CA ILE A 269 1.92 5.30 15.87
C ILE A 269 2.26 6.80 15.87
N MET A 270 3.32 7.21 15.15
CA MET A 270 3.71 8.62 15.09
C MET A 270 2.64 9.51 14.45
N LEU A 271 1.91 9.01 13.45
CA LEU A 271 0.77 9.73 12.88
C LEU A 271 -0.30 9.98 13.94
N ASN A 272 -0.66 8.95 14.72
CA ASN A 272 -1.60 9.09 15.83
C ASN A 272 -1.10 10.07 16.90
N CYS A 273 0.18 10.01 17.27
CA CYS A 273 0.77 10.93 18.24
C CYS A 273 0.75 12.40 17.77
N ASN A 274 0.75 12.61 16.45
CA ASN A 274 0.61 13.93 15.82
C ASN A 274 -0.85 14.41 15.70
N GLY A 275 -1.82 13.58 16.10
CA GLY A 275 -3.25 13.91 16.10
C GLY A 275 -4.00 13.46 14.84
N TRP A 276 -3.37 12.65 13.99
CA TRP A 276 -4.07 12.01 12.89
C TRP A 276 -4.84 10.77 13.38
N ASN A 277 -5.99 10.48 12.76
CA ASN A 277 -6.71 9.23 12.91
C ASN A 277 -6.63 8.38 11.64
N SER A 278 -7.10 7.15 11.74
CA SER A 278 -7.18 6.19 10.63
C SER A 278 -8.56 5.52 10.62
N VAL A 279 -8.87 4.84 9.52
CA VAL A 279 -10.11 4.07 9.36
C VAL A 279 -9.78 2.63 8.95
N TYR A 280 -10.49 1.66 9.51
CA TYR A 280 -10.48 0.26 9.09
C TYR A 280 -11.65 -0.06 8.16
N CYS A 281 -11.38 -0.21 6.87
CA CYS A 281 -12.40 -0.52 5.88
C CYS A 281 -12.40 -2.02 5.53
N ASP A 282 -13.33 -2.79 6.11
CA ASP A 282 -13.52 -4.23 5.85
C ASP A 282 -14.85 -4.49 5.10
N PRO A 283 -14.91 -4.23 3.78
CA PRO A 283 -16.08 -4.57 2.98
C PRO A 283 -16.27 -6.10 2.91
N PRO A 284 -17.51 -6.58 2.68
CA PRO A 284 -17.81 -8.02 2.66
C PRO A 284 -16.93 -8.83 1.70
N LYS A 285 -16.62 -8.25 0.53
CA LYS A 285 -15.66 -8.83 -0.41
C LYS A 285 -14.26 -8.26 -0.15
N PRO A 286 -13.23 -9.12 -0.02
CA PRO A 286 -11.85 -8.66 0.09
C PRO A 286 -11.51 -7.74 -1.09
N GLN A 287 -10.92 -6.59 -0.80
CA GLN A 287 -10.40 -5.69 -1.83
C GLN A 287 -8.96 -6.04 -2.23
N PHE A 288 -8.21 -6.62 -1.30
CA PHE A 288 -6.86 -7.08 -1.50
C PHE A 288 -6.74 -8.51 -1.02
N LEU A 289 -6.09 -9.35 -1.82
CA LEU A 289 -5.75 -10.71 -1.49
C LEU A 289 -4.25 -10.91 -1.72
N GLY A 290 -3.62 -11.72 -0.89
CA GLY A 290 -2.23 -12.12 -1.13
C GLY A 290 -1.92 -13.55 -0.75
N ASN A 291 -0.62 -13.85 -0.77
CA ASN A 291 -0.07 -15.14 -0.42
C ASN A 291 0.48 -15.14 1.01
N SER A 292 -0.05 -15.99 1.89
CA SER A 292 0.52 -16.23 3.21
C SER A 292 1.74 -17.14 3.13
N ALA A 293 2.60 -17.10 4.15
CA ALA A 293 3.66 -18.08 4.33
C ALA A 293 3.06 -19.49 4.41
N THR A 294 3.67 -20.44 3.69
CA THR A 294 3.17 -21.83 3.59
C THR A 294 4.00 -22.83 4.39
N ASN A 295 5.15 -22.40 4.93
CA ASN A 295 6.02 -23.22 5.76
C ASN A 295 6.33 -22.54 7.10
N LEU A 296 6.64 -23.36 8.10
CA LEU A 296 6.87 -22.91 9.46
C LEU A 296 8.08 -22.00 9.60
N ASN A 297 9.14 -22.22 8.82
CA ASN A 297 10.36 -21.42 8.94
C ASN A 297 10.12 -19.96 8.55
N ASP A 298 9.45 -19.72 7.42
CA ASP A 298 9.13 -18.37 6.96
C ASP A 298 8.17 -17.68 7.93
N LEU A 299 7.19 -18.41 8.47
CA LEU A 299 6.28 -17.91 9.50
C LEU A 299 7.03 -17.47 10.77
N LEU A 300 7.96 -18.30 11.26
CA LEU A 300 8.74 -17.98 12.47
C LEU A 300 9.67 -16.79 12.25
N ILE A 301 10.29 -16.67 11.07
CA ILE A 301 11.10 -15.51 10.70
C ILE A 301 10.23 -14.24 10.66
N GLN A 302 9.05 -14.31 10.03
CA GLN A 302 8.11 -13.20 9.98
C GLN A 302 7.65 -12.78 11.38
N GLY A 303 7.20 -13.73 12.19
CA GLY A 303 6.77 -13.49 13.57
C GLY A 303 7.87 -12.88 14.44
N THR A 304 9.10 -13.40 14.32
CA THR A 304 10.27 -12.86 15.05
C THR A 304 10.55 -11.41 14.65
N ARG A 305 10.47 -11.08 13.36
CA ARG A 305 10.65 -9.70 12.87
C ARG A 305 9.56 -8.76 13.41
N TRP A 306 8.32 -9.22 13.45
CA TRP A 306 7.22 -8.43 14.01
C TRP A 306 7.37 -8.20 15.51
N SER A 307 7.59 -9.26 16.29
CA SER A 307 7.74 -9.14 17.75
C SER A 307 8.96 -8.28 18.12
N SER A 308 10.10 -8.45 17.44
CA SER A 308 11.29 -7.63 17.70
C SER A 308 11.08 -6.16 17.35
N GLY A 309 10.46 -5.85 16.20
CA GLY A 309 10.20 -4.45 15.81
C GLY A 309 9.15 -3.76 16.69
N LEU A 310 8.12 -4.48 17.12
CA LEU A 310 7.13 -3.99 18.08
C LEU A 310 7.78 -3.70 19.44
N LEU A 311 8.62 -4.61 19.93
CA LEU A 311 9.35 -4.44 21.18
C LEU A 311 10.32 -3.25 21.14
N GLU A 312 11.08 -3.10 20.05
CA GLU A 312 11.95 -1.94 19.82
C GLU A 312 11.17 -0.63 19.82
N SER A 313 9.98 -0.64 19.20
CA SER A 313 9.11 0.53 19.13
C SER A 313 8.60 0.94 20.52
N GLY A 314 8.17 -0.04 21.33
CA GLY A 314 7.65 0.20 22.68
C GLY A 314 8.71 0.60 23.71
N LEU A 315 9.88 -0.05 23.71
CA LEU A 315 10.90 0.15 24.75
C LEU A 315 11.83 1.34 24.50
N ILE A 316 12.22 1.61 23.25
CA ILE A 316 13.38 2.46 22.96
C ILE A 316 12.97 3.77 22.26
N LYS A 317 11.95 3.74 21.39
CA LYS A 317 11.75 4.83 20.42
C LYS A 317 10.46 5.63 20.60
N ILE A 318 9.36 4.97 20.93
CA ILE A 318 8.05 5.59 21.16
C ILE A 318 7.44 4.87 22.36
N CYS A 319 7.91 5.15 23.58
CA CYS A 319 7.06 4.86 24.72
C CYS A 319 5.82 5.77 24.54
N PRO A 320 4.63 5.23 24.18
CA PRO A 320 3.52 6.09 23.77
C PRO A 320 3.08 6.99 24.94
N LEU A 321 3.22 6.48 26.17
CA LEU A 321 3.01 7.23 27.42
C LEU A 321 3.94 8.44 27.60
N LEU A 322 5.15 8.42 27.05
CA LEU A 322 6.16 9.48 27.24
C LEU A 322 6.27 10.44 26.05
N LYS A 323 6.09 9.94 24.82
CA LYS A 323 6.35 10.71 23.59
C LYS A 323 5.09 11.11 22.82
N CYS A 324 3.95 10.52 23.13
CA CYS A 324 2.69 10.89 22.51
C CYS A 324 1.91 11.75 23.52
N PRO A 325 1.65 13.03 23.22
CA PRO A 325 0.90 13.89 24.13
C PRO A 325 -0.51 13.34 24.38
N LEU A 326 -1.23 13.91 25.36
CA LEU A 326 -2.63 13.65 25.78
C LEU A 326 -3.71 13.73 24.66
N ARG A 327 -3.32 13.68 23.38
CA ARG A 327 -4.20 13.71 22.20
C ARG A 327 -4.89 12.39 21.90
N MET A 328 -4.41 11.30 22.50
CA MET A 328 -4.96 9.96 22.30
C MET A 328 -5.73 9.53 23.55
N SER A 329 -6.80 8.77 23.38
CA SER A 329 -7.54 8.23 24.53
C SER A 329 -6.64 7.31 25.36
N LEU A 330 -6.80 7.32 26.69
CA LEU A 330 -6.03 6.42 27.58
C LEU A 330 -6.17 4.96 27.16
N LEU A 331 -7.37 4.56 26.76
CA LEU A 331 -7.65 3.20 26.28
C LEU A 331 -6.80 2.86 25.04
N PHE A 332 -6.69 3.77 24.07
CA PHE A 332 -5.86 3.57 22.89
C PHE A 332 -4.38 3.43 23.26
N VAL A 333 -3.89 4.26 24.19
CA VAL A 333 -2.50 4.21 24.66
C VAL A 333 -2.20 2.86 25.33
N TYR A 334 -3.10 2.35 26.18
CA TYR A 334 -2.97 1.02 26.77
C TYR A 334 -2.97 -0.09 25.73
N PHE A 335 -3.80 0.01 24.68
CA PHE A 335 -3.79 -0.94 23.57
C PHE A 335 -2.45 -0.94 22.83
N LEU A 336 -1.88 0.23 22.55
CA LEU A 336 -0.56 0.34 21.90
C LEU A 336 0.55 -0.27 22.76
N GLU A 337 0.52 0.01 24.06
CA GLU A 337 1.50 -0.53 24.99
C GLU A 337 1.40 -2.05 25.09
N PHE A 338 0.18 -2.60 25.18
CA PHE A 338 -0.07 -4.04 25.14
C PHE A 338 0.48 -4.67 23.86
N LEU A 339 0.23 -4.05 22.70
CA LEU A 339 0.75 -4.52 21.41
C LEU A 339 2.28 -4.51 21.35
N CYS A 340 2.93 -3.53 21.98
CA CYS A 340 4.38 -3.38 21.94
C CYS A 340 5.12 -4.18 23.02
N THR A 341 4.46 -4.64 24.09
CA THR A 341 5.14 -5.24 25.25
C THR A 341 4.75 -6.70 25.55
N LEU A 342 3.59 -7.18 25.10
CA LEU A 342 3.00 -8.46 25.56
C LEU A 342 2.76 -9.50 24.46
N ARG A 343 3.59 -9.55 23.41
CA ARG A 343 3.51 -10.56 22.34
C ARG A 343 4.73 -11.44 22.21
#